data_AF-A0A5S9NKF5-F1
#
_entry.id   AF-A0A5S9NKF5-F1
#
_cell.length_a   1.000
_cell.length_b   1.000
_cell.length_c   1.000
_cell.angle_alpha   90.00
_cell.angle_beta   90.00
_cell.angle_gamma   90.00
#
_symmetry.space_group_name_H-M   'P 1'
#
loop_
_entity.id
_entity.type
_entity.pdbx_description
1 polymer ?
#
loop_
_entity_poly.entity_id
_entity_poly.type
_entity_poly.pdbx_seq_one_letter_code
_entity_poly.pdbx_strand_id
1 'polypeptide(L)'
;MDIGIALVQKCAAAREAGLTAAMVKETESDGTRLILASIFYTDVESGGFAKFVYNANGVYLPEMVDVLTAIGAENTNSHLDVVLNYCVSHHDEYVAFLEGDFSESPFKTKLDTLSEAYDASEGHLEVEAADTLQNLLDRNQ
;
A
#
# COMPACT_ATOMS: atom_id res chain seq x y z
N MET A 1 5.27 2.51 21.27
CA MET A 1 5.86 3.03 20.02
C MET A 1 4.69 3.27 19.10
N ASP A 2 4.64 4.42 18.42
CA ASP A 2 3.57 4.70 17.46
C ASP A 2 3.71 3.74 16.27
N ILE A 3 2.63 3.02 15.91
CA ILE A 3 2.64 2.03 14.83
C ILE A 3 3.01 2.71 13.51
N GLY A 4 2.47 3.89 13.23
CA GLY A 4 2.77 4.63 12.00
C GLY A 4 4.25 4.98 11.87
N ILE A 5 4.88 5.46 12.96
CA ILE A 5 6.32 5.73 12.98
C ILE A 5 7.14 4.47 12.70
N ALA A 6 6.76 3.34 13.29
CA ALA A 6 7.45 2.07 13.09
C ALA A 6 7.33 1.57 11.64
N LEU A 7 6.15 1.71 11.02
CA LEU A 7 5.91 1.36 9.63
C LEU A 7 6.76 2.23 8.68
N VAL A 8 6.84 3.54 8.91
CA VAL A 8 7.69 4.45 8.11
C VAL A 8 9.16 4.03 8.19
N GLN A 9 9.67 3.70 9.38
CA GLN A 9 11.06 3.24 9.56
C GLN A 9 11.32 1.91 8.84
N LYS A 10 10.38 0.96 8.93
CA LYS A 10 10.49 -0.33 8.24
C LYS A 10 10.45 -0.17 6.72
N CYS A 11 9.59 0.71 6.19
CA CYS A 11 9.55 1.03 4.77
C CYS A 11 10.89 1.60 4.27
N ALA A 12 11.46 2.56 5.00
CA ALA A 12 12.76 3.16 4.65
C ALA A 12 13.87 2.09 4.58
N ALA A 13 13.97 1.23 5.59
CA ALA A 13 14.94 0.14 5.62
C ALA A 13 14.74 -0.86 4.46
N ALA A 14 13.50 -1.21 4.14
CA ALA A 14 13.19 -2.12 3.04
C ALA A 14 13.55 -1.53 1.67
N ARG A 15 13.37 -0.21 1.49
CA ARG A 15 13.77 0.51 0.27
C ARG A 15 15.28 0.59 0.12
N GLU A 16 16.00 0.88 1.20
CA GLU A 16 17.48 0.87 1.20
C GLU A 16 18.06 -0.51 0.87
N ALA A 17 17.39 -1.58 1.29
CA ALA A 17 17.77 -2.95 0.99
C ALA A 17 17.51 -3.37 -0.47
N GLY A 18 16.87 -2.54 -1.29
CA GLY A 18 16.58 -2.82 -2.69
C GLY A 18 15.42 -3.79 -2.86
N LEU A 19 14.22 -3.39 -2.43
CA LEU A 19 12.99 -4.17 -2.56
C LEU A 19 12.81 -4.71 -4.00
N THR A 20 12.80 -6.03 -4.15
CA THR A 20 12.56 -6.68 -5.44
C THR A 20 11.27 -7.49 -5.40
N ALA A 21 10.63 -7.69 -6.57
CA ALA A 21 9.49 -8.59 -6.72
C ALA A 21 9.73 -9.99 -6.09
N ALA A 22 10.98 -10.46 -6.08
CA ALA A 22 11.35 -11.73 -5.50
C ALA A 22 11.25 -11.75 -3.96
N MET A 23 11.48 -10.62 -3.29
CA MET A 23 11.33 -10.49 -1.83
C MET A 23 9.87 -10.45 -1.39
N VAL A 24 8.96 -10.16 -2.32
CA VAL A 24 7.54 -9.91 -2.02
C VAL A 24 6.65 -11.14 -2.30
N LYS A 25 7.17 -12.15 -3.00
CA LYS A 25 6.43 -13.37 -3.36
C LYS A 25 6.05 -14.27 -2.18
N GLU A 26 6.67 -14.11 -1.02
CA GLU A 26 6.36 -14.89 0.18
C GLU A 26 5.43 -14.09 1.11
N THR A 27 4.21 -13.80 0.67
CA THR A 27 3.19 -13.05 1.44
C THR A 27 2.75 -13.75 2.74
N GLU A 28 3.11 -15.02 2.91
CA GLU A 28 2.89 -15.78 4.15
C GLU A 28 3.91 -15.48 5.26
N SER A 29 5.07 -14.93 4.91
CA SER A 29 6.09 -14.56 5.88
C SER A 29 5.69 -13.31 6.66
N ASP A 30 5.78 -13.37 8.00
CA ASP A 30 5.54 -12.22 8.88
C ASP A 30 6.42 -11.02 8.49
N GLY A 31 7.65 -11.25 8.03
CA GLY A 31 8.55 -10.20 7.55
C GLY A 31 8.05 -9.53 6.27
N THR A 32 7.59 -10.32 5.30
CA THR A 32 7.03 -9.82 4.04
C THR A 32 5.74 -9.04 4.27
N ARG A 33 4.84 -9.56 5.13
CA ARG A 33 3.61 -8.88 5.51
C ARG A 33 3.90 -7.51 6.13
N LEU A 34 4.85 -7.46 7.06
CA LEU A 34 5.23 -6.21 7.70
C LEU A 34 5.83 -5.22 6.70
N ILE A 35 6.71 -5.68 5.81
CA ILE A 35 7.33 -4.84 4.77
C ILE A 35 6.26 -4.28 3.83
N LEU A 36 5.36 -5.12 3.32
CA LEU A 36 4.29 -4.67 2.41
C LEU A 36 3.34 -3.70 3.10
N ALA A 37 2.86 -4.01 4.31
CA ALA A 37 2.00 -3.11 5.08
C ALA A 37 2.70 -1.76 5.33
N SER A 38 4.01 -1.79 5.62
CA SER A 38 4.82 -0.59 5.81
C SER A 38 4.95 0.26 4.55
N ILE A 39 5.14 -0.38 3.38
CA ILE A 39 5.20 0.30 2.08
C ILE A 39 3.87 0.95 1.75
N PHE A 40 2.78 0.19 1.85
CA PHE A 40 1.43 0.69 1.61
C PHE A 40 1.15 1.90 2.48
N TYR A 41 1.32 1.76 3.80
CA TYR A 41 1.08 2.84 4.76
C TYR A 41 1.88 4.09 4.38
N THR A 42 3.18 3.96 4.15
CA THR A 42 4.05 5.10 3.84
C THR A 42 3.68 5.79 2.53
N ASP A 43 3.29 5.03 1.51
CA ASP A 43 2.92 5.60 0.23
C ASP A 43 1.56 6.30 0.27
N VAL A 44 0.57 5.67 0.91
CA VAL A 44 -0.76 6.26 1.06
C VAL A 44 -0.71 7.52 1.93
N GLU A 45 0.03 7.52 3.04
CA GLU A 45 0.20 8.71 3.88
C GLU A 45 0.91 9.87 3.17
N SER A 46 1.86 9.57 2.27
CA SER A 46 2.69 10.60 1.63
C SER A 46 2.14 11.14 0.31
N GLY A 47 1.23 10.42 -0.34
CA GLY A 47 0.64 10.86 -1.60
C GLY A 47 -0.54 10.03 -2.08
N GLY A 48 -1.26 9.41 -1.15
CA GLY A 48 -2.47 8.64 -1.41
C GLY A 48 -2.24 7.38 -2.25
N PHE A 49 -3.35 6.82 -2.73
CA PHE A 49 -3.35 5.68 -3.63
C PHE A 49 -2.62 5.98 -4.95
N ALA A 50 -2.59 7.24 -5.41
CA ALA A 50 -1.79 7.62 -6.57
C ALA A 50 -0.32 7.26 -6.38
N LYS A 51 0.27 7.67 -5.24
CA LYS A 51 1.66 7.41 -4.92
C LYS A 51 1.93 5.91 -4.76
N PHE A 52 1.03 5.21 -4.08
CA PHE A 52 1.13 3.76 -3.90
C PHE A 52 1.12 3.01 -5.25
N VAL A 53 0.13 3.28 -6.10
CA VAL A 53 -0.02 2.63 -7.41
C VAL A 53 1.19 2.90 -8.31
N TYR A 54 1.66 4.14 -8.32
CA TYR A 54 2.83 4.53 -9.11
C TYR A 54 4.11 3.82 -8.63
N ASN A 55 4.37 3.84 -7.33
CA ASN A 55 5.56 3.20 -6.75
C ASN A 55 5.51 1.67 -6.86
N ALA A 56 4.32 1.08 -6.75
CA ALA A 56 4.13 -0.35 -6.91
C ALA A 56 4.38 -0.81 -8.34
N ASN A 57 4.09 0.03 -9.34
CA ASN A 57 4.30 -0.25 -10.77
C ASN A 57 3.78 -1.63 -11.20
N GLY A 58 2.67 -2.07 -10.61
CA GLY A 58 2.06 -3.39 -10.85
C GLY A 58 2.79 -4.60 -10.27
N VAL A 59 3.91 -4.41 -9.57
CA VAL A 59 4.81 -5.51 -9.12
C VAL A 59 4.25 -6.29 -7.93
N TYR A 60 3.59 -5.62 -6.99
CA TYR A 60 3.12 -6.22 -5.74
C TYR A 60 1.68 -5.84 -5.38
N LEU A 61 0.89 -5.38 -6.35
CA LEU A 61 -0.50 -4.99 -6.12
C LEU A 61 -1.37 -6.18 -5.70
N PRO A 62 -1.30 -7.37 -6.34
CA PRO A 62 -2.04 -8.55 -5.88
C PRO A 62 -1.59 -9.02 -4.49
N GLU A 63 -0.28 -9.05 -4.25
CA GLU A 63 0.31 -9.45 -2.97
C GLU A 63 -0.13 -8.52 -1.83
N MET A 64 -0.38 -7.24 -2.11
CA MET A 64 -0.91 -6.31 -1.13
C MET A 64 -2.31 -6.70 -0.65
N VAL A 65 -3.20 -7.12 -1.57
CA VAL A 65 -4.56 -7.56 -1.23
C VAL A 65 -4.52 -8.77 -0.28
N ASP A 66 -3.63 -9.72 -0.55
CA ASP A 66 -3.42 -10.88 0.31
C ASP A 66 -2.90 -10.47 1.70
N VAL A 67 -1.94 -9.55 1.75
CA VAL A 67 -1.39 -9.04 3.02
C VAL A 67 -2.45 -8.30 3.83
N LEU A 68 -3.20 -7.37 3.22
CA LEU A 68 -4.26 -6.63 3.90
C LEU A 68 -5.32 -7.57 4.46
N THR A 69 -5.71 -8.60 3.70
CA THR A 69 -6.62 -9.65 4.18
C THR A 69 -6.02 -10.40 5.36
N ALA A 70 -4.75 -10.81 5.27
CA ALA A 70 -4.08 -11.60 6.31
C ALA A 70 -3.91 -10.84 7.63
N ILE A 71 -3.77 -9.51 7.59
CA ILE A 71 -3.62 -8.69 8.80
C ILE A 71 -4.94 -8.17 9.36
N GLY A 72 -6.07 -8.47 8.70
CA GLY A 72 -7.41 -8.04 9.12
C GLY A 72 -7.76 -6.61 8.71
N ALA A 73 -7.10 -6.06 7.70
CA ALA A 73 -7.31 -4.71 7.18
C ALA A 73 -8.43 -4.66 6.12
N GLU A 74 -9.64 -5.10 6.48
CA GLU A 74 -10.75 -5.28 5.52
C GLU A 74 -11.24 -3.96 4.92
N ASN A 75 -11.29 -2.86 5.69
CA ASN A 75 -11.72 -1.56 5.17
C ASN A 75 -10.68 -1.01 4.18
N THR A 76 -9.40 -1.05 4.55
CA THR A 76 -8.30 -0.67 3.65
C THR A 76 -8.33 -1.51 2.38
N ASN A 77 -8.54 -2.82 2.52
CA ASN A 77 -8.60 -3.72 1.37
C ASN A 77 -9.78 -3.41 0.44
N SER A 78 -10.95 -3.08 0.99
CA SER A 78 -12.10 -2.66 0.17
C SER A 78 -11.84 -1.39 -0.63
N HIS A 79 -11.11 -0.41 -0.07
CA HIS A 79 -10.74 0.80 -0.79
C HIS A 79 -9.68 0.51 -1.86
N LEU A 80 -8.69 -0.34 -1.54
CA LEU A 80 -7.71 -0.79 -2.51
C LEU A 80 -8.37 -1.55 -3.68
N ASP A 81 -9.36 -2.40 -3.42
CA ASP A 81 -10.08 -3.11 -4.49
C ASP A 81 -10.77 -2.15 -5.47
N VAL A 82 -11.38 -1.07 -4.98
CA VAL A 82 -11.95 -0.01 -5.84
C VAL A 82 -10.86 0.65 -6.71
N VAL A 83 -9.69 0.92 -6.12
CA VAL A 83 -8.52 1.48 -6.85
C VAL A 83 -8.03 0.51 -7.93
N LEU A 84 -7.85 -0.76 -7.60
CA LEU A 84 -7.38 -1.78 -8.54
C LEU A 84 -8.39 -1.98 -9.68
N ASN A 85 -9.69 -2.04 -9.37
CA ASN A 85 -10.76 -2.11 -10.37
C ASN A 85 -10.76 -0.88 -11.29
N TYR A 86 -10.46 0.31 -10.76
CA TYR A 86 -10.32 1.51 -11.58
C TYR A 86 -9.11 1.42 -12.53
N CYS A 87 -7.96 0.96 -12.04
CA CYS A 87 -6.75 0.75 -12.85
C CYS A 87 -6.98 -0.27 -13.97
N VAL A 88 -7.70 -1.36 -13.68
CA VAL A 88 -8.07 -2.39 -14.68
C VAL A 88 -9.05 -1.83 -15.71
N SER A 89 -10.05 -1.07 -15.26
CA SER A 89 -11.10 -0.52 -16.14
C SER A 89 -10.58 0.59 -17.07
N HIS A 90 -9.52 1.29 -16.67
CA HIS A 90 -8.89 2.38 -17.42
C HIS A 90 -7.43 2.05 -17.73
N HIS A 91 -7.21 0.84 -18.26
CA HIS A 91 -5.86 0.28 -18.47
C HIS A 91 -4.92 1.20 -19.25
N ASP A 92 -5.39 1.81 -20.35
CA ASP A 92 -4.54 2.68 -21.17
C ASP A 92 -4.10 3.95 -20.40
N GLU A 93 -4.99 4.52 -19.60
CA GLU A 93 -4.67 5.68 -18.74
C GLU A 93 -3.73 5.28 -17.59
N TYR A 94 -3.92 4.09 -17.03
CA TYR A 94 -3.03 3.53 -16.03
C TYR A 94 -1.61 3.33 -16.57
N VAL A 95 -1.47 2.74 -17.76
CA VAL A 95 -0.16 2.57 -18.41
C VAL A 95 0.48 3.93 -18.69
N ALA A 96 -0.26 4.89 -19.24
CA ALA A 96 0.25 6.24 -19.48
C ALA A 96 0.68 6.95 -18.18
N PHE A 97 -0.05 6.72 -17.08
CA PHE A 97 0.30 7.25 -15.77
C PHE A 97 1.61 6.64 -15.23
N LEU A 98 1.82 5.33 -15.41
CA LEU A 98 3.05 4.63 -15.00
C LEU A 98 4.27 5.02 -15.86
N GLU A 99 4.07 5.27 -17.15
CA GLU A 99 5.14 5.72 -18.06
C GLU A 99 5.45 7.21 -17.91
N GLY A 100 4.57 7.97 -17.25
CA GLY A 100 4.73 9.38 -16.98
C GLY A 100 5.74 9.69 -15.86
N ASP A 101 5.79 10.96 -15.47
CA ASP A 101 6.67 11.49 -14.43
C ASP A 101 5.92 11.79 -13.11
N PHE A 102 4.81 11.10 -12.88
CA PHE A 102 3.88 11.35 -11.76
C PHE A 102 3.23 12.75 -11.77
N SER A 103 3.21 13.43 -12.91
CA SER A 103 2.51 14.70 -13.09
C SER A 103 0.98 14.57 -13.00
N GLU A 104 0.32 15.71 -12.81
CA GLU A 104 -1.15 15.79 -12.75
C GLU A 104 -1.79 15.29 -14.06
N SER A 105 -2.75 14.37 -13.90
CA SER A 105 -3.53 13.80 -15.00
C SER A 105 -4.94 13.45 -14.50
N PRO A 106 -5.93 13.33 -15.40
CA PRO A 106 -7.28 12.91 -15.00
C PRO A 106 -7.29 11.59 -14.21
N PHE A 107 -6.43 10.65 -14.59
CA PHE A 107 -6.24 9.38 -13.89
C PHE A 107 -5.72 9.59 -12.47
N LYS A 108 -4.64 10.37 -12.30
CA LYS A 108 -4.09 10.71 -10.98
C LYS A 108 -5.13 11.42 -10.11
N THR A 109 -5.81 12.43 -10.65
CA THR A 109 -6.88 13.16 -9.92
C THR A 109 -7.96 12.21 -9.43
N LYS A 110 -8.33 11.19 -10.22
CA LYS A 110 -9.31 10.19 -9.79
C LYS A 110 -8.78 9.32 -8.65
N LEU A 111 -7.50 8.92 -8.68
CA LEU A 111 -6.85 8.21 -7.57
C LEU A 111 -6.77 9.08 -6.31
N ASP A 112 -6.53 10.39 -6.45
CA ASP A 112 -6.53 11.34 -5.34
C ASP A 112 -7.93 11.41 -4.69
N THR A 113 -9.01 11.49 -5.49
CA THR A 113 -10.39 11.43 -4.97
C THR A 113 -10.69 10.11 -4.24
N LEU A 114 -10.14 8.98 -4.70
CA LEU A 114 -10.30 7.70 -4.00
C LEU A 114 -9.52 7.68 -2.68
N SER A 115 -8.39 8.40 -2.61
CA SER A 115 -7.61 8.55 -1.39
C SER A 115 -8.38 9.39 -0.37
N GLU A 116 -8.96 10.51 -0.79
CA GLU A 116 -9.82 11.34 0.06
C GLU A 116 -10.99 10.54 0.67
N ALA A 117 -11.58 9.62 -0.09
CA ALA A 117 -12.65 8.75 0.41
C ALA A 117 -12.16 7.76 1.48
N TYR A 118 -10.95 7.22 1.32
CA TYR A 118 -10.30 6.38 2.32
C TYR A 118 -9.90 7.18 3.56
N ASP A 119 -9.35 8.38 3.38
CA ASP A 119 -8.96 9.27 4.48
C ASP A 119 -10.16 9.68 5.34
N ALA A 120 -11.32 9.87 4.70
CA ALA A 120 -12.57 10.15 5.39
C ALA A 120 -13.19 8.93 6.09
N SER A 121 -12.65 7.72 5.89
CA SER A 121 -13.09 6.52 6.58
C SER A 121 -12.47 6.41 7.97
N GLU A 122 -13.17 5.81 8.93
CA GLU A 122 -12.67 5.67 10.32
C GLU A 122 -11.73 4.46 10.51
N GLY A 123 -11.45 3.69 9.45
CA GLY A 123 -10.76 2.40 9.50
C GLY A 123 -9.47 2.37 8.70
N HIS A 124 -8.53 3.25 9.03
CA HIS A 124 -7.21 3.29 8.40
C HIS A 124 -6.40 2.06 8.82
N LEU A 125 -5.51 1.59 7.96
CA LEU A 125 -4.68 0.40 8.13
C LEU A 125 -4.11 0.23 9.55
N GLU A 126 -3.46 1.27 10.07
CA GLU A 126 -2.80 1.26 11.38
C GLU A 126 -3.78 1.27 12.56
N VAL A 127 -5.03 1.67 12.32
CA VAL A 127 -6.12 1.62 13.30
C VAL A 127 -6.81 0.26 13.26
N GLU A 128 -7.20 -0.22 12.08
CA GLU A 128 -7.97 -1.46 11.94
C GLU A 128 -7.12 -2.72 12.17
N ALA A 129 -5.84 -2.71 11.76
CA ALA A 129 -4.93 -3.83 11.90
C ALA A 129 -3.92 -3.64 13.05
N ALA A 130 -4.19 -2.71 13.98
CA ALA A 130 -3.27 -2.29 15.03
C ALA A 130 -2.63 -3.47 15.79
N ASP A 131 -3.46 -4.39 16.28
CA ASP A 131 -3.00 -5.55 17.06
C ASP A 131 -2.12 -6.49 16.22
N THR A 132 -2.50 -6.76 14.97
CA THR A 132 -1.72 -7.62 14.08
C THR A 132 -0.38 -6.97 13.70
N LEU A 133 -0.41 -5.67 13.37
CA LEU A 133 0.79 -4.90 13.03
C LEU A 133 1.76 -4.82 14.21
N GLN A 134 1.27 -4.61 15.43
CA GLN A 134 2.09 -4.62 16.63
C GLN A 134 2.75 -5.99 16.86
N ASN A 135 1.99 -7.08 16.70
CA ASN A 135 2.53 -8.44 16.81
C ASN A 135 3.61 -8.73 15.75
N LEU A 136 3.41 -8.26 14.51
CA LEU A 136 4.40 -8.40 13.44
C LEU A 136 5.68 -7.59 13.75
N LEU A 137 5.53 -6.37 14.26
CA LEU A 137 6.65 -5.52 14.69
C LEU A 137 7.47 -6.19 15.79
N ASP A 138 6.83 -6.74 16.81
CA ASP A 138 7.51 -7.37 17.95
C ASP A 138 8.30 -8.63 17.55
N ARG A 139 7.85 -9.35 16.52
CA ARG A 139 8.52 -10.54 15.99
C ARG A 139 9.68 -10.22 15.04
N ASN A 140 9.78 -8.98 14.56
CA ASN A 140 10.75 -8.52 13.56
C ASN A 140 11.69 -7.42 14.12
N GLN A 141 11.81 -7.34 15.45
CA GLN A 141 12.85 -6.58 16.18
C GLN A 141 14.02 -7.51 16.52
#